data_AF-R4MB75-F1
#
_entry.id   AF-R4MB75-F1
#
_cell.length_a   1.000
_cell.length_b   1.000
_cell.length_c   1.000
_cell.angle_alpha   90.00
_cell.angle_beta   90.00
_cell.angle_gamma   90.00
#
_symmetry.space_group_name_H-M   'P 1'
#
loop_
_entity.id
_entity.type
_entity.pdbx_description
1 polymer ?
#
loop_
_entity_poly.entity_id
_entity_poly.type
_entity_poly.pdbx_seq_one_letter_code
_entity_poly.pdbx_strand_id
1 'polypeptide(L)'
;MFGAFELANTPDGDEALANVKAGVVDAFSVGFRPIRDRREGDVIVRVEAALLEVSLTGVPAYLGAQIAGVRAESLAVVSRSLAEARLALMDW
;
A
#
# COMPACT_ATOMS: atom_id res chain seq x y z
N MET A 1 12.43 -2.33 3.56
CA MET A 1 11.89 -2.71 2.24
C MET A 1 10.51 -2.10 2.11
N PHE A 2 10.13 -1.60 0.93
CA PHE A 2 8.81 -1.04 0.68
C PHE A 2 8.20 -1.70 -0.55
N GLY A 3 6.87 -1.80 -0.57
CA GLY A 3 6.08 -2.27 -1.72
C GLY A 3 4.86 -1.39 -1.90
N ALA A 4 4.23 -1.48 -3.07
CA ALA A 4 2.95 -0.85 -3.34
C ALA A 4 2.06 -1.88 -4.03
N PHE A 5 0.79 -1.93 -3.63
CA PHE A 5 -0.19 -2.89 -4.12
C PHE A 5 -1.45 -2.12 -4.46
N GLU A 6 -2.09 -2.50 -5.55
CA GLU A 6 -3.36 -1.93 -5.98
C GLU A 6 -4.49 -2.65 -5.27
N LEU A 7 -5.48 -1.89 -4.80
CA LEU A 7 -6.75 -2.44 -4.38
C LEU A 7 -7.64 -2.53 -5.61
N ALA A 8 -8.28 -3.67 -5.80
CA ALA A 8 -9.24 -3.84 -6.88
C ALA A 8 -10.42 -2.87 -6.70
N ASN A 9 -10.93 -2.33 -7.81
CA ASN A 9 -12.13 -1.48 -7.80
C ASN A 9 -13.39 -2.36 -7.69
N THR A 10 -13.62 -2.86 -6.48
CA THR A 10 -14.75 -3.73 -6.11
C THR A 10 -15.26 -3.31 -4.74
N PRO A 11 -16.50 -3.71 -4.34
CA PRO A 11 -17.01 -3.41 -3.00
C PRO A 11 -16.06 -3.84 -1.87
N ASP A 12 -15.44 -5.02 -2.00
CA ASP A 12 -14.48 -5.52 -1.01
C ASP A 12 -13.20 -4.68 -0.96
N GLY A 13 -12.73 -4.18 -2.11
CA GLY A 13 -11.56 -3.29 -2.19
C GLY A 13 -11.85 -1.91 -1.58
N ASP A 14 -13.05 -1.39 -1.82
CA ASP A 14 -13.54 -0.15 -1.21
C ASP A 14 -13.67 -0.27 0.30
N GLU A 15 -14.21 -1.40 0.78
CA GLU A 15 -14.32 -1.71 2.21
C GLU A 15 -12.92 -1.83 2.85
N ALA A 16 -12.00 -2.56 2.21
CA ALA A 16 -10.62 -2.67 2.66
C ALA A 16 -9.95 -1.28 2.76
N LEU A 17 -10.15 -0.42 1.76
CA LEU A 17 -9.63 0.94 1.76
C LEU A 17 -10.25 1.80 2.88
N ALA A 18 -11.55 1.68 3.10
CA ALA A 18 -12.25 2.35 4.18
C ALA A 18 -11.71 1.94 5.56
N ASN A 19 -11.46 0.64 5.77
CA ASN A 19 -10.91 0.12 7.01
C ASN A 19 -9.48 0.64 7.27
N VAL A 20 -8.65 0.77 6.22
CA VAL A 20 -7.32 1.38 6.35
C VAL A 20 -7.41 2.86 6.72
N LYS A 21 -8.29 3.62 6.05
CA LYS A 21 -8.51 5.04 6.37
C LYS A 21 -9.07 5.26 7.77
N ALA A 22 -9.87 4.33 8.27
CA ALA A 22 -10.42 4.37 9.63
C ALA A 22 -9.40 3.92 10.71
N GLY A 23 -8.23 3.40 10.31
CA GLY A 23 -7.23 2.87 11.24
C GLY A 23 -7.62 1.53 11.89
N VAL A 24 -8.63 0.83 11.35
CA VAL A 24 -9.02 -0.52 11.82
C VAL A 24 -7.95 -1.54 11.41
N VAL A 25 -7.33 -1.32 10.25
CA VAL A 25 -6.19 -2.09 9.73
C VAL A 25 -5.11 -1.11 9.32
N ASP A 26 -3.98 -1.12 10.03
CA ASP A 26 -2.85 -0.21 9.81
C ASP A 26 -1.54 -0.96 9.45
N ALA A 27 -1.59 -2.28 9.38
CA ALA A 27 -0.46 -3.15 9.09
C ALA A 27 -0.80 -4.20 8.02
N PHE A 28 0.21 -5.00 7.65
CA PHE A 28 0.06 -6.10 6.70
C PHE A 28 0.88 -7.33 7.11
N SER A 29 0.48 -8.48 6.59
CA SER A 29 1.24 -9.73 6.63
C SER A 29 1.48 -10.23 5.21
N VAL A 30 2.50 -11.05 5.03
CA VAL A 30 2.86 -11.63 3.74
C VAL A 30 2.93 -13.14 3.82
N GLY A 31 2.31 -13.80 2.84
CA GLY A 31 2.56 -15.20 2.54
C GLY A 31 3.67 -15.30 1.50
N PHE A 32 4.68 -16.12 1.76
CA PHE A 32 5.78 -16.32 0.82
C PHE A 32 6.29 -17.76 0.85
N ARG A 33 6.89 -18.19 -0.27
CA ARG A 33 7.62 -19.45 -0.35
C ARG A 33 9.12 -19.18 -0.33
N PRO A 34 9.89 -19.73 0.63
CA PRO A 34 11.33 -19.59 0.63
C PRO A 34 11.94 -20.26 -0.60
N ILE A 35 12.91 -19.61 -1.21
CA ILE A 35 13.71 -20.13 -2.34
C ILE A 35 15.11 -20.47 -1.85
N ARG A 36 15.71 -19.57 -1.06
CA ARG A 36 17.05 -19.76 -0.51
C ARG A 36 17.15 -19.22 0.90
N ASP A 37 17.74 -20.03 1.76
CA ASP A 37 17.87 -19.78 3.18
C ASP A 37 19.31 -19.94 3.65
N ARG A 38 19.62 -19.32 4.78
CA ARG A 38 20.81 -19.65 5.56
C ARG A 38 20.44 -19.74 7.03
N ARG A 39 21.13 -20.61 7.77
CA ARG A 39 21.02 -20.67 9.23
C ARG A 39 22.06 -19.76 9.87
N GLU A 40 21.62 -18.98 10.84
CA GLU A 40 22.47 -18.17 11.71
C GLU A 40 22.10 -18.54 13.15
N GLY A 41 22.84 -19.49 13.73
CA GLY A 41 22.50 -20.09 15.03
C GLY A 41 21.13 -20.79 14.98
N ASP A 42 20.24 -20.39 15.89
CA ASP A 42 18.88 -20.93 16.00
C ASP A 42 17.86 -20.21 15.09
N VAL A 43 18.32 -19.25 14.29
CA VAL A 43 17.47 -18.46 13.38
C VAL A 43 17.66 -18.92 11.94
N ILE A 44 16.56 -19.00 11.20
CA ILE A 44 16.58 -19.19 9.75
C ILE A 44 16.39 -17.82 9.09
N VAL A 45 17.41 -17.39 8.35
CA VAL A 45 17.37 -16.17 7.54
C VAL A 45 16.92 -16.54 6.13
N ARG A 46 15.76 -16.00 5.74
CA ARG A 46 15.26 -16.07 4.36
C ARG A 46 16.06 -15.09 3.52
N VAL A 47 16.91 -15.60 2.63
CA VAL A 47 17.76 -14.77 1.76
C VAL A 47 17.02 -14.44 0.47
N GLU A 48 16.18 -15.36 0.00
CA GLU A 48 15.37 -15.21 -1.20
C GLU A 48 14.03 -15.91 -1.01
N ALA A 49 12.94 -15.26 -1.39
CA ALA A 49 11.60 -15.77 -1.27
C ALA A 49 10.72 -15.29 -2.44
N ALA A 50 9.83 -16.17 -2.90
CA ALA A 50 8.75 -15.78 -3.78
C ALA A 50 7.59 -15.24 -2.94
N LEU A 51 7.26 -13.96 -3.11
CA LEU A 51 6.06 -13.36 -2.53
C LEU A 51 4.83 -13.99 -3.18
N LEU A 52 3.91 -14.52 -2.37
CA LEU A 52 2.69 -15.15 -2.84
C LEU A 52 1.48 -14.25 -2.62
N GLU A 53 1.40 -13.60 -1.46
CA GLU A 53 0.29 -12.73 -1.10
C GLU A 53 0.70 -11.64 -0.11
N VAL A 54 -0.13 -10.60 -0.06
CA VAL A 54 -0.09 -9.53 0.92
C VAL A 54 -1.50 -9.28 1.42
N SER A 55 -1.69 -9.30 2.74
CA SER A 55 -2.99 -9.18 3.37
C SER A 55 -2.97 -8.09 4.43
N LEU A 56 -3.98 -7.22 4.42
CA LEU A 56 -4.19 -6.20 5.46
C LEU A 56 -4.54 -6.90 6.78
N THR A 57 -3.94 -6.46 7.89
CA THR A 57 -4.19 -7.01 9.22
C THR A 57 -3.91 -5.98 10.32
N GLY A 58 -4.69 -6.01 11.41
CA GLY A 58 -4.41 -5.20 12.59
C GLY A 58 -3.32 -5.80 13.49
N VAL A 59 -2.99 -7.09 13.28
CA VAL A 59 -1.93 -7.79 14.02
C VAL A 59 -0.99 -8.45 13.02
N PRO A 60 0.14 -7.81 12.68
CA PRO A 60 1.07 -8.35 11.69
C PRO A 60 2.00 -9.40 12.29
N ALA A 61 2.49 -10.33 11.46
CA ALA A 61 3.53 -11.27 11.87
C ALA A 61 4.86 -10.57 12.22
N TYR A 62 5.08 -9.39 11.65
CA TYR A 62 6.25 -8.55 11.90
C TYR A 62 5.80 -7.16 12.34
N LEU A 63 6.18 -6.72 13.54
CA LEU A 63 5.72 -5.45 14.11
C LEU A 63 6.05 -4.22 13.23
N GLY A 64 7.11 -4.29 12.43
CA GLY A 64 7.51 -3.23 11.49
C GLY A 64 6.77 -3.24 10.14
N ALA A 65 5.88 -4.20 9.88
CA ALA A 65 5.14 -4.31 8.61
C ALA A 65 3.92 -3.38 8.60
N GLN A 66 4.20 -2.07 8.59
CA GLN A 66 3.22 -1.01 8.69
C GLN A 66 2.79 -0.48 7.32
N ILE A 67 1.57 0.04 7.21
CA ILE A 67 1.10 0.77 6.03
C ILE A 67 1.65 2.19 6.09
N ALA A 68 2.65 2.48 5.25
CA ALA A 68 3.30 3.80 5.20
C ALA A 68 2.41 4.90 4.59
N GLY A 69 1.36 4.53 3.84
CA GLY A 69 0.40 5.47 3.28
C GLY A 69 -0.46 4.86 2.19
N VAL A 70 -1.60 5.52 1.93
CA VAL A 70 -2.50 5.22 0.81
C VAL A 70 -2.32 6.31 -0.24
N ARG A 71 -2.07 5.94 -1.49
CA ARG A 71 -2.06 6.90 -2.59
C ARG A 71 -3.49 7.14 -3.06
N ALA A 72 -3.88 8.40 -3.12
CA ALA A 72 -5.01 8.78 -3.94
C ALA A 72 -4.49 8.96 -5.37
N GLU A 73 -5.12 8.30 -6.35
CA GLU A 73 -4.96 8.71 -7.73
C GLU A 73 -5.64 10.08 -7.87
N SER A 74 -4.87 11.15 -7.63
CA SER A 74 -5.33 12.50 -7.88
C SER A 74 -5.26 12.73 -9.39
N LEU A 75 -6.21 12.15 -10.12
CA LEU A 75 -6.67 12.78 -11.34
C LEU A 75 -7.39 14.04 -10.89
N ALA A 76 -6.63 15.10 -10.58
CA ALA A 76 -7.19 16.43 -10.45
C ALA A 76 -7.76 16.78 -11.84
N VAL A 77 -9.01 16.39 -12.06
CA VAL A 77 -9.79 16.82 -13.22
C VAL A 77 -10.13 18.28 -12.93
N VAL A 78 -9.18 19.16 -13.21
CA VAL A 78 -9.40 20.59 -13.23
C VAL A 78 -10.40 20.81 -14.35
N SER A 79 -11.60 21.31 -14.01
CA SER A 79 -12.56 21.68 -15.04
C SER A 79 -11.93 22.72 -15.95
N ARG A 80 -12.24 22.65 -17.26
CA ARG A 80 -11.69 23.58 -18.24
C ARG A 80 -11.85 25.05 -17.80
N SER A 81 -13.00 25.40 -17.22
CA SER A 81 -13.29 26.74 -16.72
C SER A 81 -12.38 27.17 -15.56
N LEU A 82 -12.06 26.26 -14.64
CA LEU A 82 -11.16 26.52 -13.52
C LEU A 82 -9.71 26.69 -14.00
N ALA A 83 -9.29 25.91 -15.00
CA ALA A 83 -7.98 26.07 -15.63
C ALA A 83 -7.88 27.44 -16.32
N GLU A 84 -8.86 27.80 -17.15
CA GLU A 84 -8.91 29.09 -17.86
C GLU A 84 -8.86 30.29 -16.91
N ALA A 85 -9.66 30.26 -15.84
CA ALA A 85 -9.64 31.32 -14.83
C ALA A 85 -8.28 31.48 -14.15
N ARG A 86 -7.57 30.36 -13.93
CA ARG A 86 -6.27 30.36 -13.24
C ARG A 86 -5.12 30.79 -14.15
N LEU A 87 -5.17 30.45 -15.44
CA LEU A 87 -4.26 30.99 -16.45
C LEU A 87 -4.44 32.51 -16.61
N ALA A 88 -5.68 32.99 -16.68
CA ALA A 88 -5.96 34.43 -16.80
C ALA A 88 -5.41 35.27 -15.62
N LEU A 89 -5.28 34.67 -14.44
CA LEU A 89 -4.68 35.30 -13.25
C LEU A 89 -3.13 35.31 -13.29
N MET A 90 -2.51 34.51 -14.16
CA MET A 90 -1.05 34.40 -14.26
C MET A 90 -0.45 35.28 -15.38
N ASP A 91 -1.27 35.80 -16.29
CA ASP A 91 -0.85 36.65 -17.42
C ASP A 91 -0.77 38.17 -17.07
N TRP A 92 -0.46 38.49 -15.81
CA TRP A 92 -0.19 39.85 -15.32
C TRP A 92 1.27 40.30 -15.48
#